data_AF-W4VEH0-F1
#
_entry.id   AF-W4VEH0-F1
#
_cell.length_a   1.000
_cell.length_b   1.000
_cell.length_c   1.000
_cell.angle_alpha   90.00
_cell.angle_beta   90.00
_cell.angle_gamma   90.00
#
_symmetry.space_group_name_H-M   'P 1'
#
loop_
_entity.id
_entity.type
_entity.pdbx_description
1 polymer ?
#
loop_
_entity_poly.entity_id
_entity_poly.type
_entity_poly.pdbx_seq_one_letter_code
_entity_poly.pdbx_strand_id
1 'polypeptide(L)' 'MSGLPGVTSKIVQTLANKQIPILQSADSHRTIWVLIQNEHLETALNALHVAFQLE' A
#
# COMPACT_ATOMS: atom_id res chain seq x y z
N MET A 1 4.72 -2.17 18.17
CA MET A 1 3.96 -2.89 17.13
C MET A 1 2.50 -2.95 17.55
N SER A 2 1.76 -1.87 17.31
CA SER A 2 0.32 -1.83 17.56
C SER A 2 -0.34 -1.20 16.34
N GLY A 3 -0.56 -2.04 15.33
CA GLY A 3 -1.38 -1.78 14.16
C GLY A 3 -2.27 -3.00 13.95
N LEU A 4 -3.44 -2.82 13.36
CA LEU A 4 -4.32 -3.93 12.98
C LEU A 4 -3.49 -4.98 12.20
N PRO A 5 -3.40 -6.22 12.67
CA PRO A 5 -2.66 -7.27 11.97
C PRO A 5 -3.15 -7.35 10.53
N GLY A 6 -2.22 -7.27 9.58
CA GLY A 6 -2.52 -7.48 8.16
C GLY A 6 -2.71 -6.22 7.31
N VAL A 7 -2.75 -5.00 7.87
CA VAL A 7 -2.84 -3.78 7.04
C VAL A 7 -1.61 -3.65 6.11
N THR A 8 -0.41 -3.76 6.66
CA THR A 8 0.84 -3.73 5.87
C THR A 8 0.90 -4.88 4.86
N SER A 9 0.51 -6.08 5.27
CA SER A 9 0.46 -7.25 4.37
C SER A 9 -0.49 -7.03 3.21
N LYS A 10 -1.67 -6.43 3.46
CA LYS A 10 -2.65 -6.10 2.43
C LYS A 10 -2.14 -5.05 1.45
N ILE A 11 -1.43 -4.02 1.93
CA ILE A 11 -0.76 -3.03 1.07
C ILE A 11 0.27 -3.71 0.16
N VAL A 12 1.18 -4.49 0.75
CA VAL A 12 2.25 -5.18 0.00
C VAL A 12 1.66 -6.13 -1.04
N GLN A 13 0.67 -6.95 -0.66
CA GLN A 13 0.02 -7.88 -1.58
C GLN A 13 -0.70 -7.15 -2.72
N THR A 14 -1.38 -6.04 -2.43
CA THR A 14 -2.11 -5.26 -3.44
C THR A 14 -1.17 -4.68 -4.49
N LEU A 15 -0.06 -4.07 -4.04
CA LEU A 15 0.94 -3.50 -4.94
C LEU A 15 1.70 -4.60 -5.73
N ALA A 16 2.03 -5.72 -5.08
CA ALA A 16 2.66 -6.86 -5.74
C ALA A 16 1.76 -7.49 -6.83
N ASN A 17 0.45 -7.63 -6.58
CA ASN A 17 -0.51 -8.13 -7.55
C ASN A 17 -0.66 -7.22 -8.77
N LYS A 18 -0.36 -5.92 -8.63
CA LYS A 18 -0.32 -4.94 -9.71
C LYS A 18 1.08 -4.76 -10.30
N GLN A 19 2.05 -5.58 -9.89
CA GLN A 19 3.45 -5.51 -10.32
C GLN A 19 4.11 -4.15 -10.03
N ILE A 20 3.69 -3.48 -8.96
CA ILE A 20 4.21 -2.16 -8.56
C ILE A 20 5.34 -2.37 -7.53
N PRO A 21 6.59 -2.03 -7.86
CA PRO A 21 7.71 -2.18 -6.93
C PRO A 21 7.63 -1.16 -5.78
N ILE A 22 7.75 -1.65 -4.54
CA ILE A 22 7.95 -0.80 -3.37
C ILE A 22 9.44 -0.52 -3.24
N LEU A 23 9.83 0.73 -3.45
CA LEU A 23 11.23 1.19 -3.35
C LEU A 23 11.66 1.38 -1.89
N GLN A 24 10.71 1.79 -1.05
CA GLN A 24 10.92 1.97 0.39
C GLN A 24 9.57 1.90 1.11
N SER A 25 9.57 1.50 2.38
CA SER A 25 8.41 1.60 3.26
C SER A 25 8.80 2.15 4.63
N ALA A 26 7.92 2.96 5.21
CA ALA A 26 8.04 3.43 6.59
C ALA A 26 6.67 3.48 7.24
N ASP A 27 6.57 3.22 8.54
CA ASP A 27 5.31 3.27 9.26
C ASP A 27 5.44 4.00 10.60
N SER A 28 4.29 4.41 11.11
CA SER A 28 4.10 4.93 12.47
C SER A 28 2.89 4.26 13.10
N HIS A 29 2.42 4.75 14.25
CA HIS A 29 1.28 4.17 14.96
C HIS A 29 -0.04 4.22 14.17
N ARG A 30 -0.17 5.10 13.17
CA ARG A 30 -1.44 5.32 12.45
C ARG A 30 -1.30 5.44 10.94
N THR A 31 -0.07 5.49 10.42
CA THR A 31 0.18 5.81 9.01
C THR A 31 1.26 4.91 8.47
N ILE A 32 1.04 4.38 7.27
CA ILE A 32 2.01 3.60 6.51
C ILE A 32 2.32 4.37 5.24
N TRP A 33 3.61 4.51 4.95
CA TRP A 33 4.16 5.15 3.78
C TRP A 33 4.85 4.11 2.92
N VAL A 34 4.62 4.19 1.61
CA VAL A 34 5.33 3.40 0.60
C VAL A 34 5.83 4.35 -0.48
N LEU A 35 7.09 4.19 -0.85
CA LEU A 35 7.70 4.89 -1.97
C LEU A 35 7.59 3.99 -3.21
N ILE A 36 7.02 4.53 -4.27
CA ILE A 36 6.84 3.87 -5.57
C ILE A 36 7.26 4.83 -6.68
N GLN A 37 7.46 4.32 -7.88
CA GLN A 37 7.66 5.18 -9.05
C GLN A 37 6.37 5.93 -9.40
N ASN A 38 6.51 7.20 -9.77
CA ASN A 38 5.37 8.09 -10.03
C ASN A 38 4.43 7.58 -11.15
N GLU A 39 4.97 6.87 -12.13
CA GLU A 39 4.21 6.23 -13.21
C GLU A 39 3.16 5.22 -12.72
N HIS A 40 3.30 4.70 -11.49
CA HIS A 40 2.37 3.76 -10.90
C HIS A 40 1.34 4.41 -9.97
N LEU A 41 1.40 5.73 -9.76
CA LEU A 41 0.62 6.41 -8.70
C LEU A 41 -0.89 6.15 -8.79
N GLU A 42 -1.49 6.37 -9.96
CA GLU A 42 -2.92 6.19 -10.17
C GLU A 42 -3.35 4.73 -9.99
N THR A 43 -2.58 3.79 -10.56
CA THR A 43 -2.83 2.35 -10.42
C THR A 43 -2.72 1.90 -8.96
N ALA A 44 -1.69 2.36 -8.24
CA ALA A 44 -1.49 2.05 -6.83
C ALA A 44 -2.63 2.59 -5.97
N LEU A 45 -3.00 3.86 -6.17
CA LEU A 45 -4.05 4.53 -5.39
C LEU A 45 -5.40 3.82 -5.57
N ASN A 46 -5.81 3.59 -6.82
CA ASN A 46 -7.06 2.91 -7.14
C ASN A 46 -7.08 1.47 -6.61
N ALA A 47 -5.99 0.73 -6.77
CA ALA A 47 -5.90 -0.64 -6.25
C ALA A 47 -6.00 -0.68 -4.73
N LEU A 48 -5.39 0.27 -4.02
CA LEU A 48 -5.48 0.38 -2.56
C LEU A 48 -6.90 0.78 -2.12
N HIS A 49 -7.56 1.73 -2.79
CA HIS A 49 -8.96 2.08 -2.50
C HIS A 49 -9.88 0.87 -2.60
N VAL A 50 -9.78 0.10 -3.70
CA VAL A 50 -10.55 -1.14 -3.89
C VAL A 50 -10.21 -2.18 -2.83
N ALA A 51 -8.92 -2.42 -2.57
CA ALA A 51 -8.50 -3.40 -1.58
C ALA A 51 -9.09 -3.08 -0.21
N PHE A 52 -9.10 -1.81 0.20
CA PHE A 52 -9.61 -1.37 1.50
C PHE A 52 -11.12 -1.05 1.51
N GLN A 53 -11.84 -1.27 0.40
CA GLN A 53 -13.28 -1.01 0.28
C GLN A 53 -13.65 0.43 0.65
N LEU A 54 -12.85 1.38 0.16
CA LEU A 54 -13.00 2.82 0.43
C LEU A 54 -13.69 3.56 -0.74
N GLU A 55 -14.48 2.84 -1.54
CA GLU A 55 -15.36 3.42 -2.57
C GLU A 55 -16.55 4.15 -1.96
#